data_AF-F0QY35-F1
#
_entry.id   AF-F0QY35-F1
#
_cell.length_a   1.000
_cell.length_b   1.000
_cell.length_c   1.000
_cell.angle_alpha   90.00
_cell.angle_beta   90.00
_cell.angle_gamma   90.00
#
_symmetry.space_group_name_H-M   'P 1'
#
loop_
_entity.id
_entity.type
_entity.pdbx_description
1 polymer ?
#
loop_
_entity_poly.entity_id
_entity_poly.type
_entity_poly.pdbx_seq_one_letter_code
_entity_poly.pdbx_strand_id
1 'polypeptide(L)'
;MKLNNYISYILISIIWLILELTLTQYAQCSSTAFLSILVNAISMVVVSYRSTYHKYLFVINIVLLTYMGFLIPEALVIPYTVILMVSIVLYSSLIGILKFYPILLSLFIIYLSYIVERVIIKLPILNGFKSLIESAGINVGLFIVVFTWYFSLFIISIVIILLIIFLGKKVMIYSNIY
;
A
#
# COMPACT_ATOMS: atom_id res chain seq x y z
N MET A 1 -1.13 -19.03 -11.58
CA MET A 1 -0.55 -20.29 -11.07
C MET A 1 -0.23 -20.06 -9.61
N LYS A 2 -0.81 -20.83 -8.67
CA LYS A 2 -0.57 -20.63 -7.23
C LYS A 2 0.85 -21.09 -6.92
N LEU A 3 1.69 -20.20 -6.41
CA LEU A 3 3.00 -20.59 -5.91
C LEU A 3 2.89 -21.12 -4.48
N ASN A 4 3.88 -21.90 -4.06
CA ASN A 4 3.99 -22.30 -2.67
C ASN A 4 4.13 -21.05 -1.78
N ASN A 5 3.33 -20.94 -0.72
CA ASN A 5 3.32 -19.80 0.22
C ASN A 5 4.72 -19.41 0.70
N TYR A 6 5.60 -20.40 0.91
CA TYR A 6 7.01 -20.18 1.21
C TYR A 6 7.70 -19.37 0.11
N ILE A 7 7.66 -19.83 -1.14
CA ILE A 7 8.34 -19.19 -2.27
C ILE A 7 7.75 -17.80 -2.52
N SER A 8 6.44 -17.64 -2.43
CA SER A 8 5.76 -16.35 -2.55
C SER A 8 6.23 -15.35 -1.50
N TYR A 9 6.41 -15.79 -0.26
CA TYR A 9 6.90 -14.95 0.82
C TYR A 9 8.36 -14.55 0.60
N ILE A 10 9.23 -15.52 0.27
CA ILE A 10 10.66 -15.27 0.04
C ILE A 10 10.87 -14.27 -1.10
N LEU A 11 10.15 -14.40 -2.21
CA LEU A 11 10.26 -13.46 -3.34
C LEU A 11 9.95 -12.01 -2.93
N ILE A 12 8.88 -11.80 -2.16
CA ILE A 12 8.51 -10.45 -1.70
C ILE A 12 9.49 -9.93 -0.65
N SER A 13 9.90 -10.77 0.29
CA SER A 13 10.89 -10.40 1.30
C SER A 13 12.23 -9.99 0.67
N ILE A 14 12.65 -10.58 -0.47
CA ILE A 14 13.85 -10.14 -1.21
C ILE A 14 13.66 -8.74 -1.80
N ILE A 15 12.49 -8.44 -2.39
CA ILE A 15 12.18 -7.09 -2.90
C ILE A 15 12.29 -6.07 -1.76
N TRP A 16 11.75 -6.40 -0.59
CA TRP A 16 11.85 -5.55 0.60
C TRP A 16 13.28 -5.41 1.10
N LEU A 17 14.06 -6.50 1.12
CA LEU A 17 15.45 -6.45 1.56
C LEU A 17 16.29 -5.50 0.68
N ILE A 18 16.06 -5.52 -0.63
CA ILE A 18 16.72 -4.58 -1.56
C ILE A 18 16.31 -3.14 -1.23
N LEU A 19 15.01 -2.89 -1.05
CA LEU A 19 14.50 -1.58 -0.67
C LEU A 19 15.11 -1.09 0.65
N GLU A 20 15.11 -1.92 1.68
CA GLU A 20 15.64 -1.60 3.00
C GLU A 20 17.15 -1.30 2.92
N LEU A 21 17.92 -2.14 2.21
CA LEU A 21 19.35 -1.89 1.97
C LEU A 21 19.58 -0.55 1.27
N THR A 22 18.80 -0.22 0.24
CA THR A 22 18.92 1.10 -0.41
C THR A 22 18.54 2.26 0.50
N LEU A 23 17.73 2.03 1.54
CA LEU A 23 17.35 3.08 2.48
C LEU A 23 18.36 3.26 3.61
N THR A 24 19.21 2.27 3.90
CA THR A 24 20.27 2.39 4.92
C THR A 24 21.26 3.53 4.65
N GLN A 25 21.40 3.97 3.39
CA GLN A 25 22.27 5.09 3.01
C GLN A 25 21.76 6.45 3.51
N TYR A 26 20.50 6.56 3.95
CA TYR A 26 19.92 7.79 4.45
C TYR A 26 19.93 7.80 5.98
N ALA A 27 20.64 8.76 6.57
CA ALA A 27 20.79 8.88 8.03
C ALA A 27 19.46 8.98 8.79
N GLN A 28 18.42 9.52 8.15
CA GLN A 28 17.09 9.73 8.74
C GLN A 28 16.35 8.42 9.04
N CYS A 29 16.57 7.37 8.25
CA CYS A 29 15.87 6.10 8.36
C CYS A 29 16.81 4.89 8.49
N SER A 30 18.12 5.10 8.62
CA SER A 30 19.13 4.03 8.63
C SER A 30 18.95 3.05 9.79
N SER A 31 18.67 3.53 11.00
CA SER A 31 18.43 2.69 12.19
C SER A 31 17.17 1.83 12.03
N THR A 32 16.10 2.43 11.50
CA THR A 32 14.85 1.72 11.21
C THR A 32 14.99 0.74 10.06
N ALA A 33 15.77 1.07 9.03
CA ALA A 33 16.06 0.17 7.93
C ALA A 33 16.86 -1.05 8.40
N PHE A 34 17.85 -0.85 9.28
CA PHE A 34 18.61 -1.96 9.85
C PHE A 34 17.74 -2.90 10.70
N LEU A 35 16.86 -2.33 11.53
CA LEU A 35 15.88 -3.12 12.28
C LEU A 35 14.94 -3.89 11.35
N SER A 36 14.45 -3.25 10.28
CA SER A 36 13.58 -3.87 9.28
C SER A 36 14.27 -5.04 8.58
N ILE A 37 15.54 -4.87 8.16
CA ILE A 37 16.36 -5.94 7.56
C ILE A 37 16.46 -7.13 8.51
N LEU A 38 16.73 -6.88 9.79
CA LEU A 38 16.86 -7.94 10.79
C LEU A 38 15.55 -8.70 10.98
N VAL A 39 14.42 -8.00 11.11
CA VAL A 39 13.10 -8.61 11.23
C VAL A 39 12.73 -9.37 9.96
N ASN A 40 13.00 -8.81 8.78
CA ASN A 40 12.72 -9.43 7.49
C ASN A 40 13.53 -10.72 7.30
N ALA A 41 14.84 -10.69 7.61
CA ALA A 41 15.70 -11.87 7.56
C ALA A 41 15.25 -12.96 8.55
N ILE A 42 14.95 -12.61 9.81
CA ILE A 42 14.39 -13.55 10.78
C ILE A 42 13.08 -14.13 10.27
N SER A 43 12.22 -13.30 9.67
CA SER A 43 10.94 -13.74 9.11
C SER A 43 11.13 -14.75 7.97
N MET A 44 12.09 -14.53 7.07
CA MET A 44 12.43 -15.50 6.01
C MET A 44 12.86 -16.85 6.61
N VAL A 45 13.68 -16.83 7.66
CA VAL A 45 14.11 -18.04 8.37
C VAL A 45 12.91 -18.73 9.04
N VAL A 46 12.05 -18.00 9.75
CA VAL A 46 10.87 -18.59 10.40
C VAL A 46 9.92 -19.21 9.37
N VAL A 47 9.71 -18.56 8.23
CA VAL A 47 8.85 -19.07 7.15
C VAL A 47 9.45 -20.30 6.46
N SER A 48 10.79 -20.44 6.43
CA SER A 48 11.44 -21.65 5.89
C SER A 48 11.19 -22.88 6.77
N TYR A 49 11.12 -22.71 8.09
CA TYR A 49 10.78 -23.79 9.03
C TYR A 49 9.27 -24.03 9.13
N ARG A 50 8.46 -22.97 9.17
CA ARG A 50 7.00 -23.04 9.34
C ARG A 50 6.29 -22.03 8.45
N SER A 51 5.94 -22.48 7.24
CA SER A 51 5.26 -21.67 6.22
C SER A 51 3.88 -21.16 6.63
N THR A 52 3.25 -21.74 7.67
CA THR A 52 1.96 -21.29 8.20
C THR A 52 2.00 -19.85 8.70
N TYR A 53 3.15 -19.36 9.18
CA TYR A 53 3.28 -18.00 9.73
C TYR A 53 3.46 -16.89 8.69
N HIS A 54 3.58 -17.22 7.40
CA HIS A 54 3.83 -16.26 6.32
C HIS A 54 2.93 -15.01 6.35
N LYS A 55 1.62 -15.16 6.62
CA LYS A 55 0.68 -14.03 6.66
C LYS A 55 0.93 -13.08 7.82
N TYR A 56 1.21 -13.61 9.00
CA TYR A 56 1.45 -12.79 10.20
C TYR A 56 2.77 -12.02 10.06
N LEU A 57 3.81 -12.71 9.59
CA LEU A 57 5.11 -12.10 9.35
C LEU A 57 5.06 -11.08 8.20
N PHE A 58 4.22 -11.31 7.19
CA PHE A 58 3.97 -10.33 6.13
C PHE A 58 3.40 -9.03 6.69
N VAL A 59 2.40 -9.12 7.57
CA VAL A 59 1.80 -7.93 8.23
C VAL A 59 2.83 -7.20 9.09
N ILE A 60 3.63 -7.92 9.87
CA ILE A 60 4.69 -7.32 10.71
C ILE A 60 5.69 -6.53 9.85
N ASN A 61 6.14 -7.12 8.74
CA ASN A 61 7.07 -6.44 7.84
C ASN A 61 6.43 -5.22 7.15
N ILE A 62 5.16 -5.31 6.73
CA ILE A 62 4.44 -4.16 6.18
C ILE A 62 4.34 -3.01 7.19
N VAL A 63 4.08 -3.31 8.46
CA VAL A 63 4.01 -2.28 9.51
C VAL A 63 5.37 -1.59 9.69
N LEU A 64 6.46 -2.36 9.75
CA LEU A 64 7.82 -1.82 9.87
C LEU A 64 8.22 -0.98 8.65
N LEU A 65 7.93 -1.46 7.44
CA LEU A 65 8.14 -0.72 6.22
C LEU A 65 7.33 0.58 6.24
N THR A 66 6.04 0.53 6.57
CA THR A 66 5.21 1.74 6.67
C THR A 66 5.78 2.75 7.67
N TYR A 67 6.27 2.29 8.82
CA TYR A 67 6.95 3.13 9.80
C TYR A 67 8.23 3.77 9.22
N MET A 68 9.08 2.98 8.56
CA MET A 68 10.27 3.47 7.87
C MET A 68 9.93 4.49 6.79
N GLY A 69 8.80 4.33 6.10
CA GLY A 69 8.28 5.29 5.13
C GLY A 69 8.13 6.70 5.71
N PHE A 70 7.75 6.85 6.98
CA PHE A 70 7.63 8.17 7.61
C PHE A 70 8.97 8.88 7.87
N LEU A 71 10.09 8.19 7.64
CA LEU A 71 11.44 8.68 7.92
C LEU A 71 12.29 8.85 6.65
N ILE A 72 11.79 8.45 5.48
CA ILE A 72 12.56 8.57 4.22
C ILE A 72 12.65 10.03 3.75
N PRO A 73 13.62 10.41 2.92
CA PRO A 73 13.63 11.70 2.24
C PRO A 73 12.40 11.90 1.34
N GLU A 74 11.86 13.13 1.27
CA GLU A 74 10.66 13.45 0.45
C GLU A 74 10.80 13.03 -1.02
N ALA A 75 12.00 13.15 -1.60
CA ALA A 75 12.28 12.78 -2.98
C ALA A 75 11.98 11.29 -3.29
N LEU A 76 11.96 10.43 -2.27
CA LEU A 76 11.77 8.98 -2.41
C LEU A 76 10.35 8.51 -2.06
N VAL A 77 9.48 9.41 -1.60
CA VAL A 77 8.13 9.05 -1.14
C VAL A 77 7.32 8.33 -2.22
N ILE A 78 7.35 8.82 -3.45
CA ILE A 78 6.62 8.23 -4.57
C ILE A 78 7.14 6.83 -4.91
N PRO A 79 8.45 6.62 -5.25
CA PRO A 79 8.94 5.29 -5.58
C PRO A 79 8.77 4.30 -4.42
N TYR A 80 8.94 4.76 -3.18
CA TYR A 80 8.73 3.96 -1.98
C TYR A 80 7.29 3.44 -1.89
N THR A 81 6.31 4.33 -2.02
CA THR A 81 4.89 3.99 -1.93
C THR A 81 4.47 3.04 -3.04
N VAL A 82 4.98 3.23 -4.27
CA VAL A 82 4.71 2.35 -5.41
C VAL A 82 5.23 0.93 -5.14
N ILE A 83 6.47 0.79 -4.66
CA ILE A 83 7.06 -0.53 -4.35
C ILE A 83 6.23 -1.25 -3.29
N LEU A 84 5.81 -0.54 -2.25
CA LEU A 84 5.05 -1.11 -1.14
C LEU A 84 3.66 -1.60 -1.59
N MET A 85 2.95 -0.80 -2.40
CA MET A 85 1.65 -1.19 -2.97
C MET A 85 1.75 -2.37 -3.93
N VAL A 86 2.73 -2.33 -4.85
CA VAL A 86 2.97 -3.41 -5.81
C VAL A 86 3.31 -4.72 -5.08
N SER A 87 4.09 -4.64 -3.99
CA SER A 87 4.43 -5.80 -3.17
C SER A 87 3.21 -6.44 -2.51
N ILE A 88 2.26 -5.65 -2.01
CA ILE A 88 1.01 -6.16 -1.41
C ILE A 88 0.16 -6.88 -2.44
N VAL A 89 0.00 -6.29 -3.64
CA VAL A 89 -0.78 -6.88 -4.73
C VAL A 89 -0.11 -8.16 -5.24
N LEU A 90 1.21 -8.14 -5.46
CA LEU A 90 1.98 -9.31 -5.87
C LEU A 90 1.88 -10.44 -4.85
N TYR A 91 2.10 -10.15 -3.56
CA TYR A 91 2.02 -11.16 -2.51
C TYR A 91 0.63 -11.82 -2.49
N SER A 92 -0.43 -11.00 -2.47
CA SER A 92 -1.82 -11.47 -2.43
C SER A 92 -2.22 -12.30 -3.64
N SER A 93 -1.66 -11.97 -4.82
CA SER A 93 -1.78 -12.76 -6.05
C SER A 93 -1.07 -14.11 -5.94
N LEU A 94 0.18 -14.10 -5.50
CA LEU A 94 1.05 -15.28 -5.45
C LEU A 94 0.51 -16.37 -4.51
N ILE A 95 -0.05 -15.99 -3.36
CA ILE A 95 -0.66 -16.92 -2.40
C ILE A 95 -2.10 -17.33 -2.77
N GLY A 96 -2.63 -16.78 -3.86
CA GLY A 96 -3.95 -17.12 -4.39
C GLY A 96 -5.13 -16.57 -3.58
N ILE A 97 -4.92 -15.52 -2.78
CA ILE A 97 -6.02 -14.79 -2.13
C ILE A 97 -6.82 -14.00 -3.18
N LEU A 98 -6.13 -13.41 -4.15
CA LEU A 98 -6.77 -12.68 -5.24
C LEU A 98 -6.77 -13.52 -6.53
N LYS A 99 -7.95 -13.64 -7.17
CA LYS A 99 -8.05 -14.14 -8.55
C LYS A 99 -7.57 -13.06 -9.52
N PHE A 100 -7.24 -13.44 -10.76
CA PHE A 100 -6.71 -12.52 -11.79
C PHE A 100 -7.62 -11.31 -12.04
N TYR A 101 -8.93 -11.50 -12.04
CA TYR A 101 -9.91 -10.43 -12.26
C TYR A 101 -9.94 -9.39 -11.12
N PRO A 102 -10.01 -9.80 -9.83
CA PRO A 102 -9.75 -8.92 -8.69
C PRO A 102 -8.41 -8.17 -8.73
N ILE A 103 -7.35 -8.76 -9.30
CA ILE A 103 -6.03 -8.09 -9.42
C ILE A 103 -6.12 -6.94 -10.42
N LEU A 104 -6.67 -7.19 -11.61
CA LEU A 104 -6.89 -6.14 -12.61
C LEU A 104 -7.76 -5.01 -12.06
N LEU A 105 -8.83 -5.36 -11.33
CA LEU A 105 -9.69 -4.38 -10.67
C LEU A 105 -8.92 -3.59 -9.58
N SER A 106 -8.11 -4.26 -8.77
CA SER A 106 -7.32 -3.62 -7.71
C SER A 106 -6.26 -2.67 -8.30
N LEU A 107 -5.56 -3.09 -9.35
CA LEU A 107 -4.61 -2.25 -10.07
C LEU A 107 -5.30 -1.04 -10.72
N PHE A 108 -6.50 -1.24 -11.28
CA PHE A 108 -7.30 -0.14 -11.83
C PHE A 108 -7.74 0.86 -10.75
N ILE A 109 -8.19 0.37 -9.58
CA ILE A 109 -8.53 1.21 -8.43
C ILE A 109 -7.30 1.96 -7.92
N ILE A 110 -6.15 1.31 -7.83
CA ILE A 110 -4.87 1.94 -7.47
C ILE A 110 -4.51 3.06 -8.44
N TYR A 111 -4.66 2.81 -9.74
CA TYR A 111 -4.39 3.81 -10.78
C TYR A 111 -5.35 5.01 -10.70
N LEU A 112 -6.65 4.75 -10.54
CA LEU A 112 -7.65 5.80 -10.31
C LEU A 112 -7.36 6.60 -9.03
N SER A 113 -6.99 5.90 -7.96
CA SER A 113 -6.60 6.51 -6.68
C SER A 113 -5.45 7.49 -6.89
N TYR A 114 -4.41 7.10 -7.64
CA TYR A 114 -3.29 7.96 -8.00
C TYR A 114 -3.72 9.19 -8.80
N ILE A 115 -4.63 9.07 -9.77
CA ILE A 115 -5.14 10.23 -10.53
C ILE A 115 -5.84 11.21 -9.58
N VAL A 116 -6.74 10.70 -8.74
CA VAL A 116 -7.51 11.51 -7.79
C VAL A 116 -6.58 12.16 -6.75
N GLU A 117 -5.60 11.43 -6.23
CA GLU A 117 -4.53 11.93 -5.36
C GLU A 117 -3.82 13.15 -5.97
N ARG A 118 -3.40 13.08 -7.24
CA ARG A 118 -2.72 14.20 -7.93
C ARG A 118 -3.57 15.45 -8.06
N VAL A 119 -4.90 15.31 -8.05
CA VAL A 119 -5.84 16.43 -8.02
C VAL A 119 -5.98 16.96 -6.59
N ILE A 120 -6.16 16.09 -5.60
CA ILE A 120 -6.32 16.45 -4.19
C ILE A 120 -5.08 17.20 -3.68
N ILE A 121 -3.87 16.77 -4.04
CA ILE A 121 -2.61 17.40 -3.60
C ILE A 121 -2.51 18.88 -3.96
N LYS A 122 -3.24 19.34 -4.99
CA LYS A 122 -3.28 20.76 -5.40
C LYS A 122 -4.22 21.61 -4.55
N LEU A 123 -5.01 21.01 -3.66
CA LEU A 123 -5.97 21.75 -2.84
C LEU A 123 -5.26 22.57 -1.76
N PRO A 124 -5.63 23.85 -1.58
CA PRO A 124 -4.99 24.75 -0.61
C PRO A 124 -5.18 24.31 0.84
N ILE A 125 -6.24 23.54 1.13
CA ILE A 125 -6.54 23.00 2.47
C ILE A 125 -5.41 22.09 2.98
N LEU A 126 -4.70 21.39 2.08
CA LEU A 126 -3.57 20.54 2.48
C LEU A 126 -2.38 21.34 3.00
N ASN A 127 -2.23 22.61 2.61
CA ASN A 127 -1.15 23.46 3.13
C ASN A 127 -1.33 23.77 4.61
N GLY A 128 -2.57 23.84 5.11
CA GLY A 128 -2.85 23.94 6.55
C GLY A 128 -2.43 22.67 7.30
N PHE A 129 -2.76 21.50 6.75
CA PHE A 129 -2.34 20.21 7.33
C PHE A 129 -0.81 20.04 7.37
N LYS A 130 -0.11 20.44 6.29
CA LYS A 130 1.36 20.42 6.23
C LYS A 130 2.01 21.04 7.46
N SER A 131 1.60 22.26 7.79
CA SER A 131 2.18 23.02 8.91
C SER A 131 1.97 22.33 10.28
N LEU A 132 0.82 21.68 10.47
CA LEU A 132 0.53 20.93 11.69
C LEU A 132 1.39 19.66 11.79
N ILE A 133 1.56 18.93 10.69
CA ILE A 133 2.33 17.68 10.66
C ILE A 133 3.83 17.95 10.78
N GLU A 134 4.31 19.03 10.18
CA GLU A 134 5.71 19.44 10.26
C GLU A 134 6.13 19.68 11.72
N SER A 135 5.24 20.27 12.52
CA SER A 135 5.45 20.46 13.96
C SER A 135 5.52 19.17 14.78
N ALA A 136 5.03 18.05 14.23
CA ALA A 136 5.07 16.73 14.86
C ALA A 136 6.35 15.93 14.50
N GLY A 137 7.23 16.45 13.63
CA GLY A 137 8.48 15.80 13.25
C GLY A 137 8.33 14.58 12.34
N ILE A 138 7.20 14.44 11.65
CA ILE A 138 6.89 13.34 10.74
C ILE A 138 7.17 13.79 9.29
N ASN A 139 7.55 12.89 8.38
CA ASN A 139 7.61 13.22 6.96
C ASN A 139 6.22 13.65 6.44
N VAL A 140 6.10 14.95 6.22
CA VAL A 140 4.89 15.65 5.77
C VAL A 140 4.46 15.16 4.39
N GLY A 141 5.41 14.95 3.49
CA GLY A 141 5.18 14.39 2.15
C GLY A 141 4.52 13.01 2.20
N LEU A 142 5.05 12.06 2.97
CA LEU A 142 4.48 10.72 3.07
C LEU A 142 3.13 10.74 3.80
N PHE A 143 2.98 11.55 4.85
CA PHE A 143 1.68 11.70 5.50
C PHE A 143 0.62 12.20 4.51
N ILE A 144 0.93 13.22 3.73
CA ILE A 144 -0.01 13.75 2.73
C ILE A 144 -0.31 12.69 1.69
N VAL A 145 0.68 11.99 1.17
CA VAL A 145 0.47 10.92 0.19
C VAL A 145 -0.46 9.87 0.77
N VAL A 146 -0.16 9.32 1.96
CA VAL A 146 -1.02 8.33 2.63
C VAL A 146 -2.43 8.85 2.88
N PHE A 147 -2.56 10.06 3.43
CA PHE A 147 -3.84 10.69 3.71
C PHE A 147 -4.67 10.89 2.44
N THR A 148 -4.05 11.45 1.40
CA THR A 148 -4.71 11.71 0.12
C THR A 148 -5.05 10.43 -0.62
N TRP A 149 -4.27 9.36 -0.43
CA TRP A 149 -4.55 8.03 -0.96
C TRP A 149 -5.75 7.35 -0.27
N TYR A 150 -5.85 7.49 1.06
CA TYR A 150 -7.05 7.03 1.78
C TYR A 150 -8.27 7.86 1.39
N PHE A 151 -8.09 9.18 1.23
CA PHE A 151 -9.17 10.08 0.83
C PHE A 151 -9.65 9.82 -0.60
N SER A 152 -8.74 9.52 -1.54
CA SER A 152 -9.10 9.12 -2.90
C SER A 152 -9.85 7.79 -2.93
N LEU A 153 -9.40 6.79 -2.17
CA LEU A 153 -10.13 5.52 -2.04
C LEU A 153 -11.52 5.72 -1.43
N PHE A 154 -11.65 6.60 -0.43
CA PHE A 154 -12.92 6.98 0.15
C PHE A 154 -13.86 7.63 -0.89
N ILE A 155 -13.37 8.60 -1.67
CA ILE A 155 -14.14 9.22 -2.77
C ILE A 155 -14.58 8.15 -3.79
N ILE A 156 -13.66 7.29 -4.24
CA ILE A 156 -13.95 6.22 -5.20
C ILE A 156 -15.03 5.29 -4.63
N SER A 157 -14.95 4.93 -3.35
CA SER A 157 -15.94 4.08 -2.70
C SER A 157 -17.34 4.71 -2.69
N ILE A 158 -17.44 6.01 -2.40
CA ILE A 158 -18.71 6.77 -2.48
C ILE A 158 -19.26 6.74 -3.91
N VAL A 159 -18.42 7.00 -4.91
CA VAL A 159 -18.84 7.00 -6.32
C VAL A 159 -19.36 5.64 -6.75
N ILE A 160 -18.70 4.56 -6.35
CA ILE A 160 -19.15 3.19 -6.62
C ILE A 160 -20.51 2.92 -5.96
N ILE A 161 -20.67 3.30 -4.68
CA ILE A 161 -21.95 3.13 -3.97
C ILE A 161 -23.07 3.91 -4.68
N LEU A 162 -22.82 5.16 -5.07
CA LEU A 162 -23.79 5.98 -5.81
C LEU A 162 -24.15 5.37 -7.16
N LEU A 163 -23.16 4.85 -7.91
CA LEU A 163 -23.39 4.16 -9.17
C LEU A 163 -24.27 2.92 -8.99
N ILE A 164 -24.01 2.12 -7.95
CA ILE A 164 -24.83 0.95 -7.61
C ILE A 164 -26.27 1.36 -7.30
N ILE A 165 -26.46 2.39 -6.49
CA ILE A 165 -27.80 2.90 -6.14
C ILE A 165 -28.53 3.40 -7.40
N PHE A 166 -27.83 4.15 -8.27
CA PHE A 166 -28.42 4.72 -9.47
C PHE A 166 -28.79 3.65 -10.51
N LEU A 167 -27.90 2.67 -10.72
CA LEU A 167 -28.16 1.52 -11.61
C LEU A 167 -29.25 0.62 -11.05
N GLY A 168 -29.25 0.33 -9.74
CA GLY A 168 -30.27 -0.47 -9.08
C GLY A 168 -31.67 0.17 -9.17
N LYS A 169 -31.76 1.49 -9.02
CA LYS A 169 -33.02 2.23 -9.26
C LYS A 169 -33.47 2.14 -10.72
N LYS A 170 -32.56 2.26 -11.69
CA LYS A 170 -32.91 2.07 -13.11
C LYS A 170 -33.43 0.66 -13.39
N VAL A 171 -32.78 -0.39 -12.86
CA VAL A 171 -33.21 -1.78 -13.07
C VAL A 171 -34.60 -2.03 -12.51
N MET A 172 -34.93 -1.54 -11.31
CA MET A 172 -36.30 -1.66 -10.76
C MET A 172 -37.35 -0.90 -11.58
N ILE A 173 -37.00 0.26 -12.13
CA ILE A 173 -37.93 1.02 -12.99
C ILE A 173 -38.20 0.24 -14.29
N TYR A 174 -37.18 -0.37 -14.90
CA TYR A 174 -37.35 -1.18 -16.11
C TYR A 174 -38.04 -2.53 -15.87
N SER A 175 -37.88 -3.14 -14.68
CA SER A 175 -38.55 -4.40 -14.34
C SER A 175 -40.02 -4.26 -13.95
N ASN A 176 -40.50 -3.05 -13.68
CA ASN A 176 -41.91 -2.75 -13.37
C ASN A 176 -42.71 -2.29 -14.61
N ILE A 177 -42.07 -2.17 -15.77
CA ILE A 177 -42.69 -1.73 -17.04
C ILE A 177 -42.97 -2.93 -17.98
N TYR A 178 -42.58 -4.14 -17.59
CA TYR A 178 -42.92 -5.41 -18.23
C TYR A 178 -43.62 -6.33 -17.24
#